data_AF-A0A9E1M0N6-F1
#
_entry.id   AF-A0A9E1M0N6-F1
#
_cell.length_a   1.000
_cell.length_b   1.000
_cell.length_c   1.000
_cell.angle_alpha   90.00
_cell.angle_beta   90.00
_cell.angle_gamma   90.00
#
_symmetry.space_group_name_H-M   'P 1'
#
loop_
_entity.id
_entity.type
_entity.pdbx_description
1 polymer ?
#
loop_
_entity_poly.entity_id
_entity_poly.type
_entity_poly.pdbx_seq_one_letter_code
_entity_poly.pdbx_strand_id
1 'polypeptide(L)' 'MKESKAPSLGRTPAQKFFDKWQGLFYLIPWIIGFVVFKAIPFGQSLYYSFTDMDFFNGIHQYGIMNYVDAFTTPKITKA' A
#
# COMPACT_ATOMS: atom_id res chain seq x y z
N MET A 1 31.32 -22.41 42.65
CA MET A 1 30.86 -21.75 41.41
C MET A 1 31.17 -20.27 41.55
N LYS A 2 31.99 -19.68 40.68
CA LYS A 2 32.30 -18.24 40.74
C LYS A 2 31.13 -17.49 40.09
N GLU A 3 30.39 -16.71 40.87
CA GLU A 3 29.39 -15.78 40.35
C GLU A 3 30.07 -14.77 39.43
N SER A 4 29.67 -14.76 38.16
CA SER A 4 30.01 -13.74 37.19
C SER A 4 29.29 -12.44 37.57
N LYS A 5 29.96 -11.55 38.30
CA LYS A 5 29.50 -10.18 38.55
C LYS A 5 29.77 -9.29 37.34
N ALA A 6 29.22 -9.63 36.18
CA ALA A 6 29.18 -8.70 35.07
C ALA A 6 28.11 -7.63 35.40
N PRO A 7 28.44 -6.32 35.42
CA PRO A 7 27.44 -5.30 35.63
C PRO A 7 26.44 -5.38 34.46
N SER A 8 25.16 -5.64 34.76
CA SER A 8 24.11 -5.50 33.77
C SER A 8 24.00 -4.02 33.43
N LEU A 9 24.75 -3.55 32.43
CA LEU A 9 24.57 -2.21 31.88
C LEU A 9 23.11 -2.11 31.45
N GLY A 10 22.31 -1.36 32.22
CA GLY A 10 20.91 -1.13 31.91
C GLY A 10 20.79 -0.53 30.52
N ARG A 11 19.97 -1.14 29.66
CA ARG A 11 19.76 -0.65 28.29
C ARG A 11 19.22 0.78 28.29
N THR A 12 19.72 1.59 27.38
CA THR A 12 19.27 2.97 27.20
C THR A 12 17.82 3.01 26.69
N PRO A 13 17.07 4.10 26.90
CA PRO A 13 15.70 4.23 26.41
C PRO A 13 15.58 4.03 24.89
N ALA A 14 16.57 4.49 24.13
CA ALA A 14 16.64 4.30 22.69
C ALA A 14 16.79 2.82 22.31
N GLN A 15 17.64 2.06 23.00
CA GLN A 15 17.79 0.62 22.74
C GLN A 15 16.49 -0.15 23.00
N LYS A 16 15.76 0.19 24.06
CA LYS A 16 14.45 -0.41 24.34
C LYS A 16 13.41 -0.09 23.26
N PHE A 17 13.49 1.08 22.64
CA PHE A 17 12.63 1.45 21.52
C PHE A 17 12.95 0.62 20.27
N PHE A 18 14.22 0.50 19.89
CA PHE A 18 14.62 -0.34 18.75
C PHE A 18 14.26 -1.82 18.96
N ASP A 19 14.49 -2.36 20.16
CA ASP A 19 14.10 -3.74 20.52
C ASP A 19 12.58 -3.95 20.34
N LYS A 20 11.76 -2.96 20.74
CA LYS A 20 10.30 -3.02 20.65
C LYS A 20 9.78 -3.00 19.22
N TRP A 21 10.41 -2.21 18.34
CA TRP A 21 9.95 -2.00 16.95
C TRP A 21 10.77 -2.79 15.91
N GLN A 22 11.68 -3.65 16.35
CA GLN A 22 12.57 -4.43 15.48
C GLN A 22 11.80 -5.22 14.41
N GLY A 23 10.68 -5.83 14.78
CA GLY A 23 9.82 -6.55 13.85
C GLY A 23 9.21 -5.67 12.75
N LEU A 24 8.88 -4.41 13.08
CA LEU A 24 8.37 -3.46 12.09
C LEU A 24 9.46 -3.05 11.11
N PHE A 25 10.69 -2.82 11.57
CA PHE A 25 11.81 -2.50 10.69
C PHE A 25 12.11 -3.61 9.68
N TYR A 26 12.02 -4.87 10.08
CA TYR A 26 12.15 -6.00 9.14
C TYR A 26 11.01 -6.05 8.11
N LEU A 27 9.83 -5.55 8.47
CA LEU A 27 8.67 -5.54 7.58
C LEU A 27 8.68 -4.34 6.60
N ILE A 28 9.46 -3.28 6.87
CA ILE A 28 9.49 -2.08 6.02
C ILE A 28 9.75 -2.40 4.54
N PRO A 29 10.77 -3.19 4.15
CA PRO A 29 11.00 -3.50 2.73
C PRO A 29 9.82 -4.21 2.08
N TRP A 30 9.14 -5.08 2.83
CA TRP A 30 7.97 -5.79 2.33
C TRP A 30 6.76 -4.87 2.18
N ILE A 31 6.53 -3.97 3.13
CA ILE A 31 5.48 -2.93 3.03
C ILE A 31 5.75 -2.02 1.83
N ILE A 32 6.99 -1.59 1.64
CA ILE A 32 7.38 -0.77 0.48
C ILE A 32 7.10 -1.54 -0.81
N GLY A 33 7.50 -2.81 -0.89
CA GLY A 33 7.20 -3.66 -2.04
C GLY A 33 5.69 -3.78 -2.30
N PHE A 34 4.88 -4.03 -1.27
CA PHE A 34 3.43 -4.08 -1.40
C PHE A 34 2.85 -2.75 -1.90
N VAL A 35 3.30 -1.62 -1.35
CA VAL A 35 2.78 -0.31 -1.75
C VAL A 35 3.12 -0.02 -3.20
N VAL A 36 4.39 -0.19 -3.59
CA VAL A 36 4.88 0.12 -4.95
C VAL A 36 4.26 -0.80 -5.99
N PHE A 37 4.23 -2.10 -5.74
CA PHE A 37 3.85 -3.09 -6.75
C PHE A 37 2.38 -3.50 -6.71
N LYS A 38 1.66 -3.24 -5.62
CA LYS A 38 0.21 -3.53 -5.52
C LYS A 38 -0.63 -2.29 -5.27
N ALA A 39 -0.38 -1.58 -4.18
CA ALA A 39 -1.30 -0.53 -3.75
C ALA A 39 -1.36 0.64 -4.75
N ILE A 40 -0.22 1.08 -5.27
CA ILE A 40 -0.14 2.13 -6.28
C ILE A 40 -0.84 1.73 -7.57
N PRO A 41 -0.47 0.62 -8.26
CA PRO A 41 -1.14 0.25 -9.52
C PRO A 41 -2.63 -0.04 -9.33
N PHE A 42 -3.03 -0.64 -8.20
CA PHE A 42 -4.45 -0.84 -7.88
C PHE A 42 -5.18 0.50 -7.70
N GLY A 43 -4.59 1.43 -6.95
CA GLY A 43 -5.13 2.77 -6.75
C GLY A 43 -5.23 3.56 -8.04
N GLN A 44 -4.26 3.43 -8.95
CA GLN A 44 -4.33 4.04 -10.29
C GLN A 44 -5.48 3.46 -11.10
N SER A 45 -5.67 2.14 -11.13
CA SER A 45 -6.81 1.52 -11.81
C SER A 45 -8.14 2.00 -11.25
N LEU A 46 -8.26 2.13 -9.92
CA LEU A 46 -9.44 2.67 -9.27
C LEU A 46 -9.65 4.15 -9.58
N TYR A 47 -8.59 4.96 -9.61
CA TYR A 47 -8.68 6.36 -9.99
C TYR A 47 -9.17 6.49 -11.44
N TYR A 48 -8.57 5.74 -12.35
CA TYR A 48 -8.92 5.79 -13.76
C TYR A 48 -10.32 5.24 -14.06
N SER A 49 -10.87 4.33 -13.24
CA SER A 49 -12.26 3.91 -13.44
C SER A 49 -13.27 5.02 -13.21
N PHE A 50 -12.91 6.09 -12.47
CA PHE A 50 -13.71 7.31 -12.32
C PHE A 50 -13.35 8.41 -13.34
N THR A 51 -12.53 8.11 -14.34
CA THR A 51 -12.15 9.06 -15.40
C THR A 51 -12.48 8.50 -16.76
N ASP A 52 -12.99 9.34 -17.65
CA ASP A 52 -13.02 9.05 -19.08
C ASP A 52 -11.64 9.39 -19.66
N MET A 53 -10.75 8.38 -19.64
CA MET A 53 -9.36 8.52 -20.05
C MET A 53 -9.12 7.84 -21.39
N ASP A 54 -8.68 8.63 -22.36
CA ASP A 54 -8.11 8.16 -23.61
C ASP A 54 -6.58 8.16 -23.53
N PHE A 55 -5.95 7.10 -24.03
CA PHE A 55 -4.48 6.95 -23.97
C PHE A 55 -3.73 8.05 -24.73
N PHE A 56 -4.36 8.64 -25.75
CA PHE A 56 -3.77 9.68 -26.60
C PHE A 56 -4.23 11.10 -26.25
N ASN A 57 -5.48 11.24 -25.82
CA ASN A 57 -6.11 12.54 -25.62
C ASN A 57 -6.22 12.95 -24.14
N GLY A 58 -5.89 12.03 -23.22
CA GLY A 58 -5.90 12.28 -21.78
C GLY A 58 -7.28 12.11 -21.16
N ILE A 59 -7.51 12.79 -20.03
CA ILE A 59 -8.76 12.71 -19.28
C ILE A 59 -9.72 13.79 -19.78
N HIS A 60 -10.87 13.36 -20.30
CA HIS A 60 -11.91 14.26 -20.81
C HIS A 60 -12.95 14.62 -19.75
N GLN A 61 -13.28 13.66 -18.89
CA GLN A 61 -14.30 13.84 -17.86
C GLN A 61 -13.99 13.04 -16.61
N TYR A 62 -14.40 13.57 -15.45
CA TYR A 62 -14.36 12.89 -14.16
C TYR A 62 -15.78 12.54 -13.73
N GLY A 63 -16.00 11.34 -13.20
CA GLY A 63 -17.31 10.92 -12.70
C GLY A 63 -17.52 9.41 -12.67
N ILE A 64 -18.79 9.01 -12.73
CA ILE A 64 -19.22 7.59 -12.66
C ILE A 64 -19.75 7.04 -13.98
N MET A 65 -19.63 7.79 -15.08
CA MET A 65 -20.09 7.44 -16.43
C MET A 65 -19.68 6.02 -16.84
N ASN A 66 -18.40 5.65 -16.62
CA ASN A 66 -17.89 4.30 -16.90
C ASN A 66 -18.68 3.21 -16.18
N TYR A 67 -19.12 3.46 -14.94
CA TYR A 67 -19.93 2.51 -14.18
C TYR A 67 -21.37 2.47 -14.70
N VAL A 68 -21.97 3.63 -14.98
CA VAL A 68 -23.31 3.70 -15.57
C VAL A 68 -23.32 2.91 -16.88
N ASP A 69 -22.34 3.13 -17.75
CA ASP A 69 -22.22 2.44 -19.04
C ASP A 69 -22.02 0.93 -18.85
N ALA A 70 -21.15 0.53 -17.92
CA ALA A 70 -20.91 -0.88 -17.61
C ALA A 70 -22.19 -1.62 -17.18
N PHE A 71 -23.08 -0.96 -16.43
CA PHE A 71 -24.30 -1.56 -15.91
C PHE A 71 -25.56 -1.32 -16.76
N THR A 72 -25.50 -0.44 -17.77
CA THR A 72 -26.67 -0.11 -18.61
C THR A 72 -26.50 -0.53 -20.07
N THR A 73 -25.27 -0.78 -20.53
CA THR A 73 -25.00 -1.15 -21.92
C THR A 73 -25.38 -2.63 -22.17
N PRO A 74 -26.38 -2.92 -23.04
CA PRO A 74 -26.86 -4.28 -23.25
C PRO A 74 -25.79 -5.25 -23.75
N LYS A 75 -24.79 -4.76 -24.49
CA LYS A 75 -23.66 -5.56 -24.98
C LYS A 75 -22.75 -6.06 -23.84
N ILE A 76 -22.64 -5.29 -22.75
CA ILE A 76 -21.80 -5.61 -21.59
C ILE A 76 -22.59 -6.49 -20.61
N THR A 77 -23.86 -6.17 -20.38
CA THR A 77 -24.69 -6.86 -19.36
C THR A 77 -25.28 -8.18 -19.82
N LYS A 78 -25.33 -8.46 -21.13
CA LYS A 78 -25.83 -9.73 -21.69
C LYS A 78 -24.72 -10.73 -22.04
N ALA A 79 -23.47 -10.41 -21.68
CA ALA A 79 -22.31 -11.27 -21.89
C ALA A 79 -22.26 -12.44 -20.90
#